data_AF-A0A2V6WFR9-F1
#
_entry.id   AF-A0A2V6WFR9-F1
#
_cell.length_a   1.000
_cell.length_b   1.000
_cell.length_c   1.000
_cell.angle_alpha   90.00
_cell.angle_beta   90.00
_cell.angle_gamma   90.00
#
_symmetry.space_group_name_H-M   'P 1'
#
loop_
_entity.id
_entity.type
_entity.pdbx_description
1 polymer ?
#
loop_
_entity_poly.entity_id
_entity_poly.type
_entity_poly.pdbx_seq_one_letter_code
_entity_poly.pdbx_strand_id
1 'polypeptide(L)'
;MRSRIQVGEDRWVDARAVPLALITLVEGTPAGAIAGAIALVRRLWLGGAGAGAGALGIVAVVAVAALVRVWAKRDGGVGLRHSIALAVAVFAVTWASFLALGERGAAMFGPVWLPVLMVDLVGIGLVARLFGDVVASRAAEAARRDAAQLRAVTLLARAAAHEINNPLTSVLGGLGLVARKVAPDSEESKWIERAREGGERIRDIVARMNRITQVQETPQIGALPPILDLKKSNDPATGSVEARTPRP
;
A
#
# COMPACT_ATOMS: atom_id res chain seq x y z
N MET A 1 -18.50 -21.16 -23.15
CA MET A 1 -19.43 -20.93 -22.01
C MET A 1 -20.19 -19.62 -22.20
N ARG A 2 -21.53 -19.67 -22.28
CA ARG A 2 -22.41 -18.50 -22.48
C ARG A 2 -22.73 -17.89 -21.11
N SER A 3 -22.14 -16.75 -20.75
CA SER A 3 -22.62 -15.95 -19.61
C SER A 3 -23.84 -15.13 -20.03
N ARG A 4 -24.97 -15.82 -20.25
CA ARG A 4 -26.26 -15.19 -20.52
C ARG A 4 -27.21 -15.60 -19.39
N ILE A 5 -27.68 -14.64 -18.61
CA ILE A 5 -28.74 -14.89 -17.61
C ILE A 5 -30.06 -14.70 -18.36
N GLN A 6 -30.81 -15.79 -18.53
CA GLN A 6 -32.10 -15.80 -19.22
C GLN A 6 -33.17 -15.31 -18.24
N VAL A 7 -33.80 -14.18 -18.56
CA VAL A 7 -34.91 -13.60 -17.78
C VAL A 7 -36.11 -13.50 -18.72
N GLY A 8 -36.83 -14.60 -18.90
CA GLY A 8 -38.03 -14.70 -19.74
C GLY A 8 -37.80 -15.22 -21.17
N GLU A 9 -38.90 -15.62 -21.82
CA GLU A 9 -38.95 -16.52 -22.99
C GLU A 9 -38.19 -16.07 -24.24
N ASP A 10 -37.69 -14.83 -24.35
CA ASP A 10 -36.86 -14.43 -25.50
C ASP A 10 -35.94 -13.21 -25.24
N ARG A 11 -35.57 -12.93 -23.98
CA ARG A 11 -34.81 -11.70 -23.64
C ARG A 11 -33.46 -11.99 -22.97
N TRP A 12 -32.42 -11.36 -23.53
CA TRP A 12 -31.02 -11.53 -23.11
C TRP A 12 -30.47 -10.22 -22.51
N VAL A 13 -30.01 -10.26 -21.25
CA VAL A 13 -29.35 -9.12 -20.56
C VAL A 13 -27.82 -9.27 -20.65
N ASP A 14 -27.11 -8.20 -21.02
CA ASP A 14 -25.64 -8.19 -21.15
C ASP A 14 -24.98 -7.85 -19.81
N ALA A 15 -24.56 -8.88 -19.06
CA ALA A 15 -23.98 -8.75 -17.71
C ALA A 15 -22.47 -8.38 -17.69
N ARG A 16 -21.89 -7.98 -18.82
CA ARG A 16 -20.43 -7.76 -18.95
C ARG A 16 -19.93 -6.42 -18.40
N ALA A 17 -20.83 -5.47 -18.17
CA ALA A 17 -20.48 -4.14 -17.68
C ALA A 17 -19.80 -4.19 -16.30
N VAL A 18 -20.31 -5.02 -15.38
CA VAL A 18 -19.76 -5.15 -14.02
C VAL A 18 -18.33 -5.72 -14.01
N PRO A 19 -18.04 -6.88 -14.64
CA PRO A 19 -16.66 -7.38 -14.71
C PRO A 19 -15.68 -6.39 -15.36
N LEU A 20 -16.06 -5.72 -16.45
CA LEU A 20 -15.18 -4.74 -17.10
C LEU A 20 -14.89 -3.53 -16.21
N ALA A 21 -15.92 -3.00 -15.54
CA ALA A 21 -15.77 -1.87 -14.62
C ALA A 21 -14.83 -2.25 -13.46
N LEU A 22 -15.01 -3.45 -12.89
CA LEU A 22 -14.20 -3.95 -11.79
C LEU A 22 -12.74 -4.21 -12.19
N ILE A 23 -12.49 -4.86 -13.33
CA ILE A 23 -11.13 -5.08 -13.85
C ILE A 23 -10.42 -3.74 -14.05
N THR A 24 -11.10 -2.77 -14.65
CA THR A 24 -10.52 -1.45 -14.91
C THR A 24 -10.23 -0.68 -13.63
N LEU A 25 -11.10 -0.79 -12.62
CA LEU A 25 -10.95 -0.12 -11.33
C LEU A 25 -9.81 -0.73 -10.50
N VAL A 26 -9.75 -2.07 -10.42
CA VAL A 26 -8.84 -2.82 -9.54
C VAL A 26 -7.48 -3.01 -10.20
N GLU A 27 -7.43 -3.70 -11.34
CA GLU A 27 -6.18 -4.06 -12.04
C GLU A 27 -5.61 -2.88 -12.82
N GLY A 28 -6.49 -1.98 -13.26
CA GLY A 28 -6.14 -0.70 -13.85
C GLY A 28 -6.51 -0.54 -15.31
N THR A 29 -6.19 0.65 -15.83
CA THR A 29 -6.57 1.09 -17.18
C THR A 29 -6.06 0.21 -18.33
N PRO A 30 -4.80 -0.32 -18.34
CA PRO A 30 -4.36 -1.19 -19.42
C PRO A 30 -5.08 -2.56 -19.40
N ALA A 31 -5.30 -3.14 -18.22
CA ALA A 31 -6.07 -4.38 -18.09
C ALA A 31 -7.53 -4.20 -18.53
N GLY A 32 -8.15 -3.10 -18.12
CA GLY A 32 -9.48 -2.70 -18.55
C GLY A 32 -9.61 -2.50 -20.07
N ALA A 33 -8.61 -1.87 -20.69
CA ALA A 33 -8.58 -1.66 -22.15
C ALA A 33 -8.47 -2.98 -22.92
N ILE A 34 -7.65 -3.93 -22.44
CA ILE A 34 -7.51 -5.26 -23.06
C ILE A 34 -8.82 -6.04 -22.95
N ALA A 35 -9.42 -6.09 -21.75
CA ALA A 35 -10.71 -6.75 -21.54
C ALA A 35 -11.83 -6.10 -22.39
N GLY A 36 -11.82 -4.77 -22.47
CA GLY A 36 -12.67 -3.96 -23.34
C GLY A 36 -12.53 -4.32 -24.82
N ALA A 37 -11.30 -4.39 -25.32
CA ALA A 37 -11.03 -4.75 -26.71
C ALA A 37 -11.53 -6.16 -27.03
N ILE A 38 -11.29 -7.14 -26.15
CA ILE A 38 -11.78 -8.51 -26.34
C ILE A 38 -13.32 -8.54 -26.36
N ALA A 39 -13.97 -7.82 -25.44
CA ALA A 39 -15.42 -7.74 -25.38
C ALA A 39 -16.01 -7.05 -26.62
N LEU A 40 -15.35 -6.00 -27.11
CA LEU A 40 -15.72 -5.23 -28.30
C LEU A 40 -15.63 -6.07 -29.56
N VAL A 41 -14.50 -6.76 -29.78
CA VAL A 41 -14.29 -7.66 -30.92
C VAL A 41 -15.38 -8.73 -30.93
N ARG A 42 -15.64 -9.37 -29.79
CA ARG A 42 -16.70 -10.37 -29.66
C ARG A 42 -18.08 -9.78 -29.98
N ARG A 43 -18.37 -8.55 -29.57
CA ARG A 43 -19.67 -7.90 -29.79
C ARG A 43 -19.89 -7.57 -31.26
N LEU A 44 -18.88 -7.03 -31.92
CA LEU A 44 -18.92 -6.72 -33.35
C LEU A 44 -19.06 -7.98 -34.20
N TRP A 45 -18.41 -9.07 -33.80
CA TRP A 45 -18.46 -10.35 -34.51
C TRP A 45 -19.81 -11.08 -34.40
N LEU A 46 -20.57 -10.85 -33.31
CA LEU A 46 -21.90 -11.44 -33.11
C LEU A 46 -23.00 -10.75 -33.94
N GLY A 47 -22.79 -9.51 -34.41
CA GLY A 47 -23.76 -8.75 -35.19
C GLY A 47 -25.10 -8.48 -34.47
N GLY A 48 -26.08 -7.94 -35.20
CA GLY A 48 -27.46 -7.74 -34.74
C GLY A 48 -27.90 -6.29 -34.52
N ALA A 49 -29.21 -6.09 -34.42
CA ALA A 49 -29.82 -4.80 -34.11
C ALA A 49 -29.37 -4.35 -32.69
N GLY A 50 -28.56 -3.31 -32.60
CA GLY A 50 -27.95 -2.85 -31.35
C GLY A 50 -26.48 -3.25 -31.13
N ALA A 51 -25.79 -3.76 -32.15
CA ALA A 51 -24.35 -4.02 -32.06
C ALA A 51 -23.53 -2.74 -31.80
N GLY A 52 -23.84 -1.65 -32.50
CA GLY A 52 -23.17 -0.35 -32.34
C GLY A 52 -23.37 0.28 -30.96
N ALA A 53 -24.60 0.24 -30.43
CA ALA A 53 -24.89 0.75 -29.09
C ALA A 53 -24.19 -0.06 -27.99
N GLY A 54 -24.12 -1.39 -28.13
CA GLY A 54 -23.36 -2.24 -27.20
C GLY A 54 -21.85 -2.01 -27.26
N ALA A 55 -21.31 -1.77 -28.46
CA ALA A 55 -19.90 -1.41 -28.65
C ALA A 55 -19.56 -0.07 -27.96
N LEU A 56 -20.40 0.95 -28.15
CA LEU A 56 -20.26 2.24 -27.47
C LEU A 56 -20.41 2.11 -25.95
N GLY A 57 -21.34 1.28 -25.48
CA GLY A 57 -21.50 0.99 -24.05
C GLY A 57 -20.25 0.39 -23.41
N ILE A 58 -19.58 -0.56 -24.09
CA ILE A 58 -18.32 -1.16 -23.59
C ILE A 58 -17.23 -0.09 -23.45
N VAL A 59 -17.03 0.73 -24.48
CA VAL A 59 -16.01 1.80 -24.46
C VAL A 59 -16.31 2.82 -23.37
N ALA A 60 -17.59 3.22 -23.24
CA ALA A 60 -18.02 4.16 -22.23
C ALA A 60 -17.84 3.62 -20.79
N VAL A 61 -18.14 2.35 -20.54
CA VAL A 61 -17.90 1.71 -19.22
C VAL A 61 -16.42 1.71 -18.85
N VAL A 62 -15.54 1.35 -19.79
CA VAL A 62 -14.08 1.37 -19.55
C VAL A 62 -13.59 2.80 -19.29
N ALA A 63 -14.06 3.77 -20.07
CA ALA A 63 -13.70 5.17 -19.89
C ALA A 63 -14.14 5.72 -18.53
N VAL A 64 -15.38 5.46 -18.13
CA VAL A 64 -15.93 5.86 -16.81
C VAL A 64 -15.14 5.20 -15.68
N ALA A 65 -14.87 3.89 -15.77
CA ALA A 65 -14.08 3.20 -14.75
C ALA A 65 -12.65 3.73 -14.64
N ALA A 66 -12.02 4.09 -15.77
CA ALA A 66 -10.71 4.73 -15.80
C ALA A 66 -10.72 6.11 -15.13
N LEU A 67 -11.74 6.93 -15.40
CA LEU A 67 -11.90 8.25 -14.78
C LEU A 67 -12.08 8.14 -13.27
N VAL A 68 -12.96 7.23 -12.81
CA VAL A 68 -13.17 7.00 -11.38
C VAL A 68 -11.89 6.49 -10.71
N ARG A 69 -11.09 5.66 -11.38
CA ARG A 69 -9.79 5.24 -10.86
C ARG A 69 -8.81 6.39 -10.70
N VAL A 70 -8.74 7.30 -11.68
CA VAL A 70 -7.88 8.49 -11.58
C VAL A 70 -8.33 9.37 -10.42
N TRP A 71 -9.65 9.53 -10.24
CA TRP A 71 -10.21 10.24 -9.10
C TRP A 71 -9.87 9.56 -7.77
N ALA A 72 -10.05 8.24 -7.66
CA ALA A 72 -9.69 7.46 -6.48
C ALA A 72 -8.20 7.55 -6.13
N LYS A 73 -7.31 7.57 -7.14
CA LYS A 73 -5.87 7.76 -6.90
C LYS A 73 -5.54 9.13 -6.33
N ARG A 74 -6.23 10.18 -6.77
CA ARG A 74 -6.05 11.54 -6.21
C ARG A 74 -6.51 11.63 -4.76
N ASP A 75 -7.52 10.85 -4.41
CA ASP A 75 -8.12 10.82 -3.08
C ASP A 75 -7.43 9.82 -2.11
N GLY A 76 -6.29 9.25 -2.51
CA GLY A 76 -5.51 8.33 -1.68
C GLY A 76 -5.98 6.87 -1.69
N GLY A 77 -6.96 6.52 -2.54
CA GLY A 77 -7.43 5.15 -2.72
C GLY A 77 -8.91 5.02 -3.10
N VAL A 78 -9.34 3.79 -3.37
CA VAL A 78 -10.75 3.48 -3.70
C VAL A 78 -11.56 3.42 -2.41
N GLY A 79 -12.27 4.51 -2.09
CA GLY A 79 -13.26 4.57 -1.01
C GLY A 79 -14.71 4.36 -1.48
N LEU A 80 -15.65 4.21 -0.52
CA LEU A 80 -17.08 3.95 -0.77
C LEU A 80 -17.73 4.95 -1.76
N ARG A 81 -17.36 6.24 -1.68
CA ARG A 81 -17.88 7.28 -2.59
C ARG A 81 -17.55 7.00 -4.06
N HIS A 82 -16.35 6.48 -4.35
CA HIS A 82 -15.89 6.19 -5.70
C HIS A 82 -16.65 5.01 -6.29
N SER A 83 -16.96 4.03 -5.44
CA SER A 83 -17.64 2.80 -5.83
C SER A 83 -19.13 3.03 -6.07
N ILE A 84 -19.78 3.84 -5.23
CA ILE A 84 -21.16 4.30 -5.47
C ILE A 84 -21.21 5.13 -6.75
N ALA A 85 -20.29 6.09 -6.92
CA ALA A 85 -20.23 6.90 -8.13
C ALA A 85 -20.00 6.04 -9.38
N LEU A 86 -19.11 5.03 -9.30
CA LEU A 86 -18.89 4.09 -10.40
C LEU A 86 -20.15 3.29 -10.72
N ALA A 87 -20.82 2.74 -9.71
CA ALA A 87 -22.05 1.96 -9.90
C ALA A 87 -23.14 2.80 -10.58
N VAL A 88 -23.37 4.02 -10.09
CA VAL A 88 -24.34 4.95 -10.68
C VAL A 88 -23.94 5.34 -12.10
N ALA A 89 -22.66 5.60 -12.36
CA ALA A 89 -22.20 5.99 -13.69
C ALA A 89 -22.25 4.83 -14.70
N VAL A 90 -21.89 3.61 -14.29
CA VAL A 90 -22.02 2.39 -15.12
C VAL A 90 -23.49 2.11 -15.43
N PHE A 91 -24.38 2.26 -14.44
CA PHE A 91 -25.81 2.14 -14.65
C PHE A 91 -26.33 3.20 -15.64
N ALA A 92 -25.94 4.47 -15.47
CA ALA A 92 -26.34 5.56 -16.35
C ALA A 92 -25.86 5.36 -17.80
N VAL A 93 -24.62 4.91 -17.99
CA VAL A 93 -24.06 4.56 -19.31
C VAL A 93 -24.85 3.40 -19.93
N THR A 94 -25.14 2.38 -19.14
CA THR A 94 -25.91 1.22 -19.58
C THR A 94 -27.29 1.67 -20.02
N TRP A 95 -27.99 2.44 -19.20
CA TRP A 95 -29.32 2.99 -19.52
C TRP A 95 -29.32 3.87 -20.78
N ALA A 96 -28.37 4.80 -20.90
CA ALA A 96 -28.23 5.66 -22.06
C ALA A 96 -27.99 4.87 -23.35
N SER A 97 -27.23 3.78 -23.28
CA SER A 97 -27.01 2.90 -24.44
C SER A 97 -28.29 2.24 -24.93
N PHE A 98 -29.25 1.93 -24.04
CA PHE A 98 -30.56 1.39 -24.41
C PHE A 98 -31.50 2.47 -24.95
N LEU A 99 -31.51 3.68 -24.37
CA LEU A 99 -32.31 4.79 -24.89
C LEU A 99 -31.90 5.20 -26.31
N ALA A 100 -30.62 5.06 -26.66
CA ALA A 100 -30.12 5.33 -28.01
C ALA A 100 -30.73 4.39 -29.09
N LEU A 101 -31.38 3.27 -28.71
CA LEU A 101 -32.13 2.41 -29.63
C LEU A 101 -33.60 2.86 -29.82
N GLY A 102 -34.01 3.99 -29.24
CA GLY A 102 -35.38 4.52 -29.33
C GLY A 102 -36.39 3.71 -28.51
N GLU A 103 -37.67 3.76 -28.90
CA GLU A 103 -38.78 3.13 -28.15
C GLU A 103 -38.59 1.62 -27.94
N ARG A 104 -37.98 0.94 -28.92
CA ARG A 104 -37.66 -0.49 -28.82
C ARG A 104 -36.65 -0.76 -27.70
N GLY A 105 -35.66 0.11 -27.52
CA GLY A 105 -34.66 0.00 -26.46
C GLY A 105 -35.24 0.27 -25.08
N ALA A 106 -36.10 1.29 -24.97
CA ALA A 106 -36.81 1.60 -23.72
C ALA A 106 -37.72 0.44 -23.27
N ALA A 107 -38.46 -0.17 -24.21
CA ALA A 107 -39.31 -1.33 -23.94
C ALA A 107 -38.50 -2.58 -23.52
N MET A 108 -37.28 -2.74 -24.03
CA MET A 108 -36.37 -3.82 -23.62
C MET A 108 -35.79 -3.61 -22.21
N PHE A 109 -35.48 -2.37 -21.83
CA PHE A 109 -34.85 -2.07 -20.54
C PHE A 109 -35.85 -1.89 -19.38
N GLY A 110 -37.07 -1.44 -19.66
CA GLY A 110 -38.11 -1.18 -18.65
C GLY A 110 -38.43 -2.35 -17.69
N PRO A 111 -38.34 -3.63 -18.09
CA PRO A 111 -38.52 -4.75 -17.16
C PRO A 111 -37.27 -5.13 -16.35
N VAL A 112 -36.07 -4.76 -16.81
CA VAL A 112 -34.79 -5.24 -16.27
C VAL A 112 -33.95 -4.17 -15.58
N TRP A 113 -34.36 -2.90 -15.63
CA TRP A 113 -33.59 -1.79 -15.04
C TRP A 113 -33.33 -1.97 -13.55
N LEU A 114 -34.33 -2.43 -12.80
CA LEU A 114 -34.22 -2.59 -11.35
C LEU A 114 -33.25 -3.74 -10.99
N PRO A 115 -33.37 -4.95 -11.58
CA PRO A 115 -32.34 -5.99 -11.43
C PRO A 115 -30.92 -5.54 -11.82
N VAL A 116 -30.76 -4.80 -12.92
CA VAL A 116 -29.44 -4.33 -13.38
C VAL A 116 -28.84 -3.32 -12.39
N LEU A 117 -29.64 -2.36 -11.93
CA LEU A 117 -29.22 -1.40 -10.90
C LEU A 117 -28.75 -2.11 -9.63
N MET A 118 -29.49 -3.13 -9.19
CA MET A 118 -29.14 -3.91 -8.01
C MET A 118 -27.84 -4.69 -8.20
N VAL A 119 -27.62 -5.31 -9.37
CA VAL A 119 -26.38 -6.02 -9.67
C VAL A 119 -25.18 -5.06 -9.74
N ASP A 120 -25.35 -3.88 -10.35
CA ASP A 120 -24.30 -2.86 -10.40
C ASP A 120 -23.96 -2.35 -9.00
N LEU A 121 -24.98 -2.00 -8.20
CA LEU A 121 -24.79 -1.45 -6.86
C LEU A 121 -24.20 -2.49 -5.90
N VAL A 122 -24.73 -3.72 -5.89
CA VAL A 122 -24.25 -4.79 -5.02
C VAL A 122 -22.89 -5.31 -5.50
N GLY A 123 -22.72 -5.55 -6.79
CA GLY A 123 -21.47 -6.08 -7.35
C GLY A 123 -20.30 -5.11 -7.16
N ILE A 124 -20.48 -3.85 -7.55
CA ILE A 124 -19.43 -2.83 -7.40
C ILE A 124 -19.25 -2.45 -5.93
N GLY A 125 -20.34 -2.35 -5.16
CA GLY A 125 -20.31 -2.01 -3.74
C GLY A 125 -19.65 -3.07 -2.87
N LEU A 126 -19.99 -4.34 -3.05
CA LEU A 126 -19.41 -5.47 -2.29
C LEU A 126 -17.90 -5.56 -2.56
N VAL A 127 -17.50 -5.54 -3.84
CA VAL A 127 -16.10 -5.66 -4.22
C VAL A 127 -15.31 -4.48 -3.68
N ALA A 128 -15.81 -3.26 -3.81
CA ALA A 128 -15.17 -2.09 -3.24
C ALA A 128 -14.97 -2.17 -1.73
N ARG A 129 -15.99 -2.65 -1.00
CA ARG A 129 -15.89 -2.83 0.45
C ARG A 129 -14.84 -3.87 0.81
N LEU A 130 -14.83 -5.02 0.12
CA LEU A 130 -13.82 -6.07 0.34
C LEU A 130 -12.41 -5.56 0.05
N PHE A 131 -12.20 -4.83 -1.04
CA PHE A 131 -10.91 -4.24 -1.35
C PHE A 131 -10.50 -3.18 -0.31
N GLY A 132 -11.42 -2.32 0.11
CA GLY A 132 -11.17 -1.32 1.16
C GLY A 132 -10.76 -1.98 2.48
N ASP A 133 -11.51 -2.99 2.91
CA ASP A 133 -11.25 -3.72 4.16
C ASP A 133 -9.90 -4.47 4.10
N VAL A 134 -9.59 -5.12 2.97
CA VAL A 134 -8.30 -5.83 2.76
C VAL A 134 -7.12 -4.85 2.78
N VAL A 135 -7.23 -3.71 2.10
CA VAL A 135 -6.15 -2.70 2.08
C VAL A 135 -5.94 -2.13 3.47
N ALA A 136 -7.02 -1.75 4.18
CA ALA A 136 -6.94 -1.25 5.55
C ALA A 136 -6.33 -2.30 6.50
N SER A 137 -6.73 -3.56 6.36
CA SER A 137 -6.19 -4.66 7.15
C SER A 137 -4.69 -4.86 6.91
N ARG A 138 -4.24 -4.83 5.65
CA ARG A 138 -2.81 -4.97 5.32
C ARG A 138 -1.97 -3.80 5.84
N ALA A 139 -2.48 -2.57 5.73
CA ALA A 139 -1.80 -1.39 6.25
C ALA A 139 -1.67 -1.45 7.79
N ALA A 140 -2.74 -1.86 8.48
CA ALA A 140 -2.72 -2.04 9.93
C ALA A 140 -1.76 -3.15 10.38
N GLU A 141 -1.71 -4.25 9.63
CA GLU A 141 -0.81 -5.37 9.92
C GLU A 141 0.67 -5.00 9.72
N ALA A 142 1.00 -4.25 8.66
CA ALA A 142 2.34 -3.72 8.45
C ALA A 142 2.77 -2.79 9.59
N ALA A 143 1.91 -1.84 9.96
CA ALA A 143 2.17 -0.92 11.07
C ALA A 143 2.37 -1.65 12.42
N ARG A 144 1.61 -2.73 12.67
CA ARG A 144 1.77 -3.57 13.86
C ARG A 144 3.12 -4.29 13.88
N ARG A 145 3.57 -4.81 12.74
CA ARG A 145 4.87 -5.50 12.62
C ARG A 145 6.02 -4.53 12.88
N ASP A 146 5.98 -3.35 12.27
CA ASP A 146 7.02 -2.33 12.47
C ASP A 146 7.08 -1.88 13.93
N ALA A 147 5.92 -1.67 14.57
CA ALA A 147 5.84 -1.33 15.99
C ALA A 147 6.36 -2.46 16.89
N ALA A 148 6.06 -3.72 16.57
CA ALA A 148 6.55 -4.87 17.32
C ALA A 148 8.07 -5.03 17.19
N GLN A 149 8.61 -4.86 15.98
CA GLN A 149 10.05 -4.90 15.72
C GLN A 149 10.78 -3.79 16.48
N LEU A 150 10.30 -2.54 16.40
CA LEU A 150 10.89 -1.42 17.13
C LEU A 150 10.87 -1.68 18.64
N ARG A 151 9.73 -2.14 19.20
CA ARG A 151 9.63 -2.49 20.63
C ARG A 151 10.64 -3.56 21.03
N ALA A 152 10.80 -4.61 20.24
CA ALA A 152 11.77 -5.68 20.51
C ALA A 152 13.20 -5.14 20.49
N VAL A 153 13.57 -4.33 19.49
CA VAL A 153 14.89 -3.70 19.39
C VAL A 153 15.14 -2.75 20.57
N THR A 154 14.18 -1.92 20.95
CA THR A 154 14.30 -1.01 22.09
C THR A 154 14.46 -1.77 23.41
N LEU A 155 13.71 -2.86 23.62
CA LEU A 155 13.84 -3.71 24.80
C LEU A 155 15.22 -4.36 24.87
N LEU A 156 15.69 -4.94 23.77
CA LEU A 156 17.02 -5.55 23.68
C LEU A 156 18.13 -4.51 23.87
N ALA A 157 18.03 -3.34 23.24
CA ALA A 157 18.99 -2.26 23.38
C ALA A 157 19.06 -1.74 24.81
N ARG A 158 17.91 -1.58 25.49
CA ARG A 158 17.86 -1.17 26.89
C ARG A 158 18.47 -2.23 27.81
N ALA A 159 18.16 -3.51 27.60
CA ALA A 159 18.72 -4.61 28.38
C ALA A 159 20.24 -4.71 28.18
N ALA A 160 20.71 -4.71 26.94
CA ALA A 160 22.13 -4.71 26.61
C ALA A 160 22.86 -3.49 27.19
N ALA A 161 22.26 -2.30 27.10
CA ALA A 161 22.85 -1.09 27.68
C ALA A 161 23.00 -1.20 29.20
N HIS A 162 22.01 -1.79 29.88
CA HIS A 162 22.10 -2.05 31.31
C HIS A 162 23.21 -3.07 31.64
N GLU A 163 23.25 -4.18 30.92
CA GLU A 163 24.25 -5.23 31.13
C GLU A 163 25.68 -4.84 30.75
N ILE A 164 25.88 -3.90 29.81
CA ILE A 164 27.20 -3.35 29.47
C ILE A 164 27.64 -2.29 30.48
N ASN A 165 26.73 -1.41 30.91
CA ASN A 165 27.06 -0.37 31.87
C ASN A 165 27.50 -0.96 33.21
N ASN A 166 26.92 -2.08 33.65
CA ASN A 166 27.27 -2.73 34.90
C ASN A 166 28.78 -3.08 35.03
N PRO A 167 29.39 -3.90 34.17
CA PRO A 167 30.82 -4.18 34.20
C PRO A 167 31.66 -2.95 33.86
N LEU A 168 31.20 -2.06 32.96
CA LEU A 168 31.92 -0.85 32.59
C LEU A 168 32.12 0.09 33.78
N THR A 169 31.07 0.28 34.61
CA THR A 169 31.16 1.04 35.85
C THR A 169 32.17 0.41 36.82
N SER A 170 32.20 -0.91 36.94
CA SER A 170 33.19 -1.62 37.77
C SER A 170 34.62 -1.40 37.27
N VAL A 171 34.86 -1.51 35.95
CA VAL A 171 36.18 -1.30 35.33
C VAL A 171 36.65 0.15 35.52
N LEU A 172 35.79 1.13 35.20
CA LEU A 172 36.11 2.55 35.38
C LEU A 172 36.35 2.91 36.85
N GLY A 173 35.59 2.31 37.77
CA GLY A 173 35.80 2.44 39.21
C GLY A 173 37.16 1.91 39.65
N GLY A 174 37.54 0.71 39.21
CA GLY A 174 38.85 0.11 39.48
C GLY A 174 40.01 0.94 38.94
N LEU A 175 39.91 1.41 37.68
CA LEU A 175 40.90 2.31 37.07
C LEU A 175 41.05 3.61 37.88
N GLY A 176 39.94 4.18 38.35
CA GLY A 176 39.97 5.37 39.20
C GLY A 176 40.64 5.16 40.56
N LEU A 177 40.56 3.96 41.14
CA LEU A 177 41.26 3.63 42.38
C LEU A 177 42.77 3.43 42.15
N VAL A 178 43.16 2.79 41.05
CA VAL A 178 44.58 2.59 40.69
C VAL A 178 45.23 3.93 40.35
N ALA A 179 44.53 4.82 39.62
CA ALA A 179 45.00 6.16 39.29
C ALA A 179 45.44 6.96 40.53
N ARG A 180 44.76 6.78 41.67
CA ARG A 180 45.08 7.47 42.93
C ARG A 180 46.35 6.96 43.62
N LYS A 181 46.83 5.76 43.25
CA LYS A 181 48.00 5.10 43.88
C LYS A 181 49.29 5.23 43.06
N VAL A 182 49.19 5.67 41.81
CA VAL A 182 50.31 5.83 40.88
C VAL A 182 50.86 7.25 40.98
N ALA A 183 52.17 7.41 40.76
CA ALA A 183 52.82 8.72 40.78
C ALA A 183 52.24 9.64 39.68
N PRO A 184 52.00 10.92 39.97
CA PRO A 184 51.53 11.87 38.96
C PRO A 184 52.50 11.93 37.77
N ASP A 185 51.97 11.96 36.55
CA ASP A 185 52.71 12.10 35.29
C ASP A 185 53.66 10.94 34.91
N SER A 186 53.55 9.80 35.61
CA SER A 186 54.24 8.56 35.23
C SER A 186 53.64 7.95 33.95
N GLU A 187 54.37 7.06 33.29
CA GLU A 187 53.87 6.34 32.11
C GLU A 187 52.64 5.49 32.43
N GLU A 188 52.59 4.88 33.63
CA GLU A 188 51.42 4.14 34.11
C GLU A 188 50.21 5.04 34.29
N SER A 189 50.41 6.28 34.78
CA SER A 189 49.34 7.28 34.90
C SER A 189 48.73 7.60 33.52
N LYS A 190 49.58 7.74 32.48
CA LYS A 190 49.12 7.99 31.10
C LYS A 190 48.40 6.79 30.49
N TRP A 191 48.76 5.56 30.86
CA TRP A 191 48.04 4.36 30.41
C TRP A 191 46.66 4.24 31.05
N ILE A 192 46.57 4.52 32.35
CA ILE A 192 45.28 4.48 33.08
C ILE A 192 44.31 5.54 32.53
N GLU A 193 44.79 6.75 32.24
CA GLU A 193 43.92 7.80 31.70
C GLU A 193 43.41 7.46 30.29
N ARG A 194 44.27 6.91 29.42
CA ARG A 194 43.84 6.39 28.11
C ARG A 194 42.78 5.29 28.23
N ALA A 195 42.93 4.38 29.19
CA ALA A 195 41.94 3.33 29.44
C ALA A 195 40.60 3.91 29.94
N ARG A 196 40.64 4.93 30.82
CA ARG A 196 39.46 5.68 31.26
C ARG A 196 38.74 6.37 30.11
N GLU A 197 39.47 7.09 29.25
CA GLU A 197 38.88 7.72 28.06
C GLU A 197 38.22 6.70 27.12
N GLY A 198 38.83 5.52 26.95
CA GLY A 198 38.24 4.43 26.19
C GLY A 198 36.92 3.95 26.80
N GLY A 199 36.88 3.77 28.11
CA GLY A 199 35.66 3.36 28.82
C GLY A 199 34.55 4.42 28.77
N GLU A 200 34.87 5.70 28.91
CA GLU A 200 33.88 6.79 28.76
C GLU A 200 33.34 6.86 27.31
N ARG A 201 34.18 6.65 26.30
CA ARG A 201 33.72 6.51 24.90
C ARG A 201 32.75 5.36 24.71
N ILE A 202 32.98 4.21 25.34
CA ILE A 202 32.03 3.08 25.32
C ILE A 202 30.73 3.50 26.00
N ARG A 203 30.79 4.20 27.14
CA ARG A 203 29.61 4.70 27.84
C ARG A 203 28.75 5.61 26.97
N ASP A 204 29.38 6.50 26.21
CA ASP A 204 28.71 7.38 25.26
C ASP A 204 28.06 6.60 24.09
N ILE A 205 28.71 5.56 23.59
CA ILE A 205 28.14 4.65 22.56
C ILE A 205 26.89 3.96 23.12
N VAL A 206 26.99 3.38 24.31
CA VAL A 206 25.88 2.68 24.97
C VAL A 206 24.72 3.63 25.30
N ALA A 207 25.01 4.88 25.70
CA ALA A 207 24.00 5.89 25.95
C ALA A 207 23.20 6.27 24.68
N ARG A 208 23.78 6.09 23.49
CA ARG A 208 23.04 6.25 22.21
C ARG A 208 22.10 5.08 21.91
N MET A 209 22.41 3.87 22.38
CA MET A 209 21.52 2.70 22.22
C MET A 209 20.17 2.88 22.92
N ASN A 210 20.11 3.66 24.01
CA ASN A 210 18.86 3.95 24.72
C ASN A 210 17.92 4.94 24.01
N ARG A 211 18.35 5.56 22.90
CA ARG A 211 17.60 6.61 22.17
C ARG A 211 17.08 6.18 20.80
N ILE A 212 17.08 4.89 20.49
CA ILE A 212 16.59 4.37 19.20
C ILE A 212 15.12 4.74 19.00
N THR A 213 14.86 5.61 18.01
CA THR A 213 13.51 6.08 17.65
C THR A 213 12.98 5.46 16.35
N GLN A 214 13.87 4.93 15.51
CA GLN A 214 13.55 4.24 14.27
C GLN A 214 14.61 3.16 14.02
N VAL A 215 14.28 2.06 13.34
CA VAL A 215 15.26 1.05 12.90
C VAL A 215 15.68 1.41 11.47
N GLN A 216 16.91 1.88 11.28
CA GLN A 216 17.50 2.06 9.93
C GLN A 216 18.69 1.10 9.74
N GLU A 217 18.68 0.36 8.64
CA GLU A 217 19.77 -0.51 8.23
C GLU A 217 20.80 0.30 7.43
N THR A 218 22.09 0.11 7.71
CA THR A 218 23.15 0.72 6.90
C THR A 218 23.17 0.06 5.50
N PRO A 219 23.25 0.82 4.39
CA PRO A 219 23.49 0.25 3.07
C PRO A 219 24.75 -0.62 3.09
N GLN A 220 24.61 -1.85 2.60
CA GLN A 220 25.62 -2.91 2.64
C GLN A 220 26.92 -2.52 1.93
N ILE A 221 28.03 -2.51 2.65
CA ILE A 221 29.37 -2.61 2.07
C ILE A 221 29.90 -4.02 2.39
N GLY A 222 29.64 -4.99 1.51
CA GLY A 222 30.24 -6.34 1.55
C GLY A 222 29.42 -7.46 2.21
N ALA A 223 30.06 -8.63 2.38
CA ALA A 223 29.47 -9.92 2.77
C ALA A 223 29.32 -10.14 4.29
N LEU A 224 28.87 -9.12 5.02
CA LEU A 224 28.56 -9.25 6.46
C LEU A 224 27.04 -9.17 6.68
N PRO A 225 26.52 -9.89 7.70
CA PRO A 225 25.10 -9.77 8.08
C PRO A 225 24.77 -8.31 8.44
N PRO A 226 23.53 -7.87 8.16
CA PRO A 226 23.13 -6.47 8.33
C PRO A 226 23.30 -6.01 9.79
N ILE A 227 23.99 -4.88 9.99
CA ILE A 227 24.24 -4.26 11.30
C ILE A 227 23.37 -3.01 11.42
N LEU A 228 22.68 -2.89 12.57
CA LEU A 228 21.81 -1.76 12.93
C LEU A 228 22.59 -0.44 12.99
N ASP A 229 22.18 0.58 12.24
CA ASP A 229 22.81 1.91 12.24
C ASP A 229 22.25 2.77 13.38
N LEU A 230 22.94 2.79 14.53
CA LEU A 230 22.55 3.60 15.69
C LEU A 230 22.52 5.11 15.42
N LYS A 231 23.24 5.62 14.41
CA LYS A 231 23.32 7.06 14.12
C LYS A 231 22.12 7.52 13.30
N LYS A 232 21.78 6.78 12.25
CA LYS A 232 20.60 7.05 11.42
C LYS A 232 19.27 6.78 12.14
N SER A 233 19.27 5.81 13.05
CA SER A 233 18.11 5.43 13.87
C SER A 233 17.61 6.51 14.85
N ASN A 234 18.37 7.61 15.01
CA ASN A 234 18.09 8.72 15.93
C ASN A 234 17.67 10.03 15.23
N ASP A 235 17.65 10.08 13.90
CA ASP A 235 17.41 11.32 13.16
C ASP A 235 16.03 11.30 12.48
N PRO A 236 15.04 12.08 12.96
CA PRO A 236 13.67 12.07 12.40
C PRO A 236 13.57 12.67 10.99
N ALA A 237 14.64 13.27 10.45
CA ALA A 237 14.62 13.97 9.17
C ALA A 237 14.97 13.11 7.94
N THR A 238 15.46 11.87 8.12
CA THR A 238 16.00 11.07 6.99
C THR A 238 14.92 10.39 6.12
N GLY A 239 13.65 10.42 6.54
CA GLY A 239 12.55 9.75 5.83
C GLY A 239 12.00 10.47 4.58
N SER A 240 12.54 11.63 4.18
CA SER A 240 11.92 12.48 3.15
C SER A 240 12.76 12.78 1.90
N VAL A 241 13.98 12.23 1.77
CA VAL A 241 14.92 12.67 0.71
C VAL A 241 15.06 11.70 -0.48
N GLU A 242 14.66 10.43 -0.37
CA GLU A 242 15.00 9.43 -1.40
C GLU A 242 13.99 9.27 -2.56
N ALA A 243 12.98 10.15 -2.66
CA ALA A 243 11.95 10.10 -3.72
C ALA A 243 12.15 11.13 -4.86
N ARG A 244 13.40 11.44 -5.25
CA ARG A 244 13.68 12.13 -6.52
C ARG A 244 14.66 11.32 -7.37
N THR A 245 14.10 10.52 -8.26
CA THR A 245 14.79 9.95 -9.43
C THR A 245 15.34 11.07 -10.32
N PRO A 246 16.58 10.97 -10.83
CA PRO A 246 17.04 11.83 -11.92
C PRO A 246 16.43 11.36 -13.25
N ARG A 247 15.98 12.30 -14.09
CA ARG A 247 15.61 12.00 -15.48
C ARG A 247 16.86 12.08 -16.39
N PRO A 248 16.90 11.30 -17.48
CA PRO A 248 17.88 11.45 -18.55
C PRO A 248 17.72 12.78 -19.29
#